data_AF-A0A358NFW9-F1
#
_entry.id   AF-A0A358NFW9-F1
#
_cell.length_a   1.000
_cell.length_b   1.000
_cell.length_c   1.000
_cell.angle_alpha   90.00
_cell.angle_beta   90.00
_cell.angle_gamma   90.00
#
_symmetry.space_group_name_H-M   'P 1'
#
loop_
_entity.id
_entity.type
_entity.pdbx_description
1 polymer ?
#
loop_
_entity_poly.entity_id
_entity_poly.type
_entity_poly.pdbx_seq_one_letter_code
_entity_poly.pdbx_strand_id
1 'polypeptide(L)'
;MGFSPYYVGGIWVGNDNVQMKLSGDSGATARLWKAIMTPVHQGLPAAKIERNPNLIPVQVCSQSGKLPGELCSHDQRGSQVITEYFVPGTQPTEICNVHVKVEVCTASNMKVSQYCPGNLIEERVFIMREPLYDPEIKTSNYEAKKLYQQVQEDR
;
A
#
# COMPACT_ATOMS: atom_id res chain seq x y z
N MET A 1 -5.80 17.71 10.28
CA MET A 1 -5.78 17.41 11.72
C MET A 1 -4.48 16.69 12.05
N GLY A 2 -3.98 16.83 13.28
CA GLY A 2 -2.84 16.07 13.78
C GLY A 2 -2.78 16.15 15.31
N PHE A 3 -1.90 15.36 15.92
CA PHE A 3 -1.72 15.35 17.37
C PHE A 3 -0.32 14.88 17.78
N SER A 4 0.06 15.23 19.00
CA SER A 4 1.20 14.73 19.76
C SER A 4 0.73 14.44 21.20
N PRO A 5 1.58 13.88 22.09
CA PRO A 5 1.25 13.78 23.52
C PRO A 5 0.91 15.11 24.20
N TYR A 6 1.29 16.25 23.60
CA TYR A 6 1.11 17.57 24.18
C TYR A 6 -0.07 18.34 23.59
N TYR A 7 -0.31 18.20 22.29
CA TYR A 7 -1.25 19.04 21.57
C TYR A 7 -2.08 18.27 20.55
N VAL A 8 -3.30 18.72 20.33
CA VAL A 8 -4.15 18.33 19.20
C VAL A 8 -4.47 19.59 18.39
N GLY A 9 -4.58 19.47 17.07
CA GLY A 9 -4.91 20.62 16.25
C GLY A 9 -5.50 20.28 14.89
N GLY A 10 -6.20 21.26 14.35
CA GLY A 10 -6.78 21.24 13.02
C GLY A 10 -6.34 22.45 12.21
N ILE A 11 -6.06 22.24 10.93
CA ILE A 11 -5.77 23.31 9.98
C ILE A 11 -6.73 23.12 8.83
N TRP A 12 -7.46 24.19 8.55
CA TRP A 12 -8.29 24.33 7.37
C TRP A 12 -7.74 25.47 6.53
N VAL A 13 -7.71 25.27 5.22
CA VAL A 13 -7.28 26.28 4.25
C VAL A 13 -8.35 26.30 3.16
N GLY A 14 -8.87 27.49 2.89
CA GLY A 14 -9.87 27.72 1.86
C GLY A 14 -9.97 29.21 1.54
N ASN A 15 -10.77 29.52 0.52
CA ASN A 15 -11.10 30.88 0.15
C ASN A 15 -12.46 31.24 0.75
N ASP A 16 -12.62 32.47 1.22
CA ASP A 16 -13.94 32.96 1.64
C ASP A 16 -14.90 33.07 0.44
N ASN A 17 -14.37 33.39 -0.75
CA ASN A 17 -15.15 33.35 -1.98
C ASN A 17 -15.29 31.91 -2.50
N VAL A 18 -16.49 31.36 -2.37
CA VAL A 18 -16.85 30.00 -2.81
C VAL A 18 -16.68 29.75 -4.31
N GLN A 19 -16.63 30.80 -5.14
CA GLN A 19 -16.40 30.68 -6.59
C GLN A 19 -14.92 30.49 -6.94
N MET A 20 -14.01 30.76 -6.00
CA MET A 20 -12.58 30.60 -6.21
C MET A 20 -12.15 29.18 -5.88
N LYS A 21 -11.63 28.47 -6.88
CA LYS A 21 -10.99 27.17 -6.65
C LYS A 21 -9.76 27.35 -5.77
N LEU A 22 -9.61 26.45 -4.81
CA LEU A 22 -8.40 26.39 -4.01
C LEU A 22 -7.24 25.91 -4.90
N SER A 23 -6.14 26.67 -4.91
CA SER A 23 -4.90 26.23 -5.51
C SER A 23 -4.03 25.57 -4.45
N GLY A 24 -3.86 24.24 -4.53
CA GLY A 24 -3.04 23.47 -3.60
C GLY A 24 -3.71 22.18 -3.14
N ASP A 25 -2.95 21.36 -2.44
CA ASP A 25 -3.37 20.07 -1.91
C ASP A 25 -3.18 20.01 -0.39
N SER A 26 -3.36 18.82 0.18
CA SER A 26 -3.09 18.56 1.60
C SER A 26 -1.69 18.98 2.05
N GLY A 27 -0.70 19.04 1.15
CA GLY A 27 0.65 19.50 1.41
C GLY A 27 0.71 20.96 1.90
N ALA A 28 -0.22 21.81 1.49
CA ALA A 28 -0.30 23.19 2.01
C ALA A 28 -0.61 23.20 3.52
N THR A 29 -1.62 22.44 3.94
CA THR A 29 -1.97 22.30 5.37
C THR A 29 -0.87 21.63 6.17
N ALA A 30 -0.17 20.64 5.61
CA ALA A 30 0.95 19.96 6.26
C ALA A 30 2.16 20.90 6.50
N ARG A 31 2.45 21.80 5.56
CA ARG A 31 3.51 22.82 5.74
C ARG A 31 3.16 23.81 6.85
N LEU A 32 1.90 24.27 6.90
CA LEU A 32 1.45 25.16 7.97
C LEU A 32 1.44 24.45 9.33
N TRP A 33 1.04 23.17 9.36
CA TRP A 33 1.13 22.32 10.55
C TRP A 33 2.55 22.27 11.09
N LYS A 34 3.55 21.99 10.23
CA LYS A 34 4.95 21.98 10.63
C LYS A 34 5.39 23.35 11.16
N ALA A 35 5.04 24.44 10.47
CA ALA A 35 5.43 25.79 10.87
C ALA A 35 4.87 26.21 12.23
N ILE A 36 3.67 25.74 12.61
CA ILE A 36 3.06 25.98 13.92
C ILE A 36 3.61 25.01 14.97
N MET A 37 3.64 23.71 14.65
CA MET A 37 3.98 22.68 15.63
C MET A 37 5.47 22.68 16.01
N THR A 38 6.38 23.07 15.12
CA THR A 38 7.81 23.16 15.44
C THR A 38 8.12 24.15 16.58
N PRO A 39 7.69 25.42 16.53
CA PRO A 39 7.97 26.39 17.62
C PRO A 39 7.25 26.03 18.93
N VAL A 40 5.98 25.60 18.90
CA VAL A 40 5.24 25.27 20.14
C VAL A 40 5.74 24.00 20.85
N HIS A 41 6.57 23.19 20.18
CA HIS A 41 7.27 22.05 20.79
C HIS A 41 8.71 22.39 21.23
N GLN A 42 9.19 23.62 21.05
CA GLN A 42 10.54 24.00 21.52
C GLN A 42 10.63 23.89 23.04
N GLY A 43 11.69 23.23 23.53
CA GLY A 43 11.93 23.02 24.96
C GLY A 43 11.07 21.93 25.62
N LEU A 44 10.12 21.32 24.89
CA LEU A 44 9.39 20.16 25.40
C LEU A 44 10.27 18.90 25.31
N PRO A 45 10.27 18.04 26.34
CA PRO A 45 10.97 16.77 26.27
C PRO A 45 10.32 15.87 25.21
N ALA A 46 11.07 14.89 24.70
CA ALA A 46 10.51 13.88 23.81
C ALA A 46 9.48 13.04 24.58
N ALA A 47 8.22 13.10 24.17
CA ALA A 47 7.15 12.24 24.67
C ALA A 47 6.72 11.21 23.63
N LYS A 48 6.20 10.09 24.12
CA LYS A 48 5.66 9.01 23.30
C LYS A 48 4.19 8.81 23.65
N ILE A 49 3.42 8.41 22.64
CA ILE A 49 2.08 7.90 22.86
C ILE A 49 2.26 6.43 23.19
N GLU A 50 1.99 6.07 24.44
CA GLU A 50 2.11 4.69 24.89
C GLU A 50 1.07 3.83 24.20
N ARG A 51 1.51 2.63 23.77
CA ARG A 51 0.60 1.67 23.16
C ARG A 51 -0.35 1.17 24.24
N ASN A 52 -1.64 1.11 23.90
CA ASN A 52 -2.62 0.50 24.79
C ASN A 52 -2.24 -0.97 25.06
N PRO A 53 -2.07 -1.39 26.33
CA PRO A 53 -1.65 -2.75 26.67
C PRO A 53 -2.66 -3.83 26.25
N ASN A 54 -3.91 -3.45 25.97
CA ASN A 54 -4.92 -4.36 25.47
C ASN A 54 -4.70 -4.76 24.00
N LEU A 55 -3.82 -4.07 23.26
CA LEU A 55 -3.52 -4.46 21.89
C LEU A 55 -2.56 -5.65 21.85
N ILE A 56 -2.91 -6.65 21.04
CA ILE A 56 -2.08 -7.84 20.84
C ILE A 56 -1.23 -7.70 19.57
N PRO A 57 0.07 -8.04 19.61
CA PRO A 57 0.89 -8.11 18.42
C PRO A 57 0.55 -9.39 17.63
N VAL A 58 0.35 -9.26 16.32
CA VAL A 58 0.07 -10.39 15.42
C VAL A 58 0.92 -10.23 14.17
N GLN A 59 1.55 -11.33 13.73
CA GLN A 59 2.24 -11.35 12.45
C GLN A 59 1.22 -11.42 11.32
N VAL A 60 1.34 -10.53 10.35
CA VAL A 60 0.47 -10.44 9.17
C VAL A 60 1.30 -10.28 7.90
N CYS A 61 0.67 -10.61 6.78
CA CYS A 61 1.20 -10.35 5.45
C CYS A 61 0.95 -8.88 5.06
N SER A 62 1.99 -8.11 4.79
CA SER A 62 1.91 -6.69 4.38
C SER A 62 1.11 -6.46 3.08
N GLN A 63 0.95 -7.50 2.26
CA GLN A 63 0.27 -7.42 0.95
C GLN A 63 -1.23 -7.76 1.03
N SER A 64 -1.64 -8.62 1.97
CA SER A 64 -3.03 -9.08 2.08
C SER A 64 -3.72 -8.68 3.38
N GLY A 65 -2.97 -8.26 4.40
CA GLY A 65 -3.49 -8.03 5.76
C GLY A 65 -3.88 -9.31 6.51
N LYS A 66 -3.76 -10.49 5.89
CA LYS A 66 -4.09 -11.81 6.46
C LYS A 66 -2.89 -12.42 7.20
N LEU A 67 -3.11 -13.52 7.91
CA LEU A 67 -2.02 -14.27 8.56
C LEU A 67 -1.00 -14.74 7.51
N PRO A 68 0.31 -14.70 7.80
CA PRO A 68 1.32 -15.05 6.81
C PRO A 68 1.26 -16.55 6.48
N GLY A 69 1.27 -16.88 5.19
CA GLY A 69 1.58 -18.22 4.70
C GLY A 69 3.07 -18.38 4.44
N GLU A 70 3.49 -19.60 4.05
CA GLU A 70 4.91 -19.92 3.80
C GLU A 70 5.56 -19.01 2.75
N LEU A 71 4.82 -18.64 1.69
CA LEU A 71 5.37 -17.85 0.60
C LEU A 71 5.64 -16.39 0.98
N CYS A 72 5.02 -15.86 2.04
CA CYS A 72 5.15 -14.45 2.42
C CYS A 72 6.59 -14.05 2.75
N SER A 73 7.41 -14.96 3.30
CA SER A 73 8.82 -14.70 3.61
C SER A 73 9.75 -14.83 2.39
N HIS A 74 9.25 -15.36 1.28
CA HIS A 74 10.02 -15.66 0.07
C HIS A 74 9.71 -14.71 -1.10
N ASP A 75 8.91 -13.67 -0.88
CA ASP A 75 8.67 -12.62 -1.88
C ASP A 75 9.99 -11.97 -2.31
N GLN A 76 10.11 -11.67 -3.60
CA GLN A 76 11.32 -11.09 -4.19
C GLN A 76 11.70 -9.71 -3.60
N ARG A 77 10.76 -9.01 -2.97
CA ARG A 77 10.98 -7.72 -2.29
C ARG A 77 11.51 -7.90 -0.86
N GLY A 78 11.79 -9.13 -0.44
CA GLY A 78 12.08 -9.50 0.94
C GLY A 78 10.84 -9.98 1.68
N SER A 79 11.01 -10.41 2.92
CA SER A 79 9.90 -10.92 3.74
C SER A 79 8.77 -9.88 3.84
N GLN A 80 7.57 -10.30 3.45
CA GLN A 80 6.35 -9.52 3.58
C GLN A 80 5.63 -9.78 4.91
N VAL A 81 6.29 -10.43 5.86
CA VAL A 81 5.75 -10.64 7.21
C VAL A 81 6.09 -9.44 8.08
N ILE A 82 5.05 -8.75 8.56
CA ILE A 82 5.16 -7.60 9.47
C ILE A 82 4.36 -7.86 10.74
N THR A 83 4.71 -7.16 11.82
CA THR A 83 3.93 -7.18 13.06
C THR A 83 2.95 -6.02 13.06
N GLU A 84 1.67 -6.33 13.16
CA GLU A 84 0.59 -5.35 13.37
C GLU A 84 -0.10 -5.56 14.72
N TYR A 85 -0.82 -4.54 15.19
CA TYR A 85 -1.47 -4.55 16.50
C TYR A 85 -2.99 -4.53 16.37
N PHE A 86 -3.65 -5.45 17.07
CA PHE A 86 -5.10 -5.64 16.98
C PHE A 86 -5.75 -5.55 18.35
N VAL A 87 -7.01 -5.11 18.37
CA VAL A 87 -7.88 -5.34 19.52
C VAL A 87 -8.14 -6.86 19.60
N PRO A 88 -8.12 -7.48 20.79
CA PRO A 88 -8.35 -8.92 20.91
C PRO A 88 -9.70 -9.31 20.30
N GLY A 89 -9.68 -10.30 19.41
CA GLY A 89 -10.86 -10.76 18.67
C GLY A 89 -11.05 -10.11 17.29
N THR A 90 -10.26 -9.09 16.93
CA THR A 90 -10.33 -8.43 15.61
C THR A 90 -9.14 -8.78 14.71
N GLN A 91 -8.19 -9.58 15.18
CA GLN A 91 -7.07 -10.05 14.37
C GLN A 91 -7.55 -10.93 13.21
N PRO A 92 -6.86 -10.93 12.05
CA PRO A 92 -7.22 -11.79 10.94
C PRO A 92 -7.17 -13.27 11.32
N THR A 93 -8.09 -14.05 10.78
CA THR A 93 -8.17 -15.50 10.98
C THR A 93 -7.82 -16.30 9.74
N GLU A 94 -7.86 -15.66 8.57
CA GLU A 94 -7.52 -16.29 7.30
C GLU A 94 -6.03 -16.19 7.00
N ILE A 95 -5.52 -17.17 6.25
CA ILE A 95 -4.14 -17.21 5.76
C ILE A 95 -4.06 -16.45 4.44
N CYS A 96 -2.92 -15.79 4.22
CA CYS A 96 -2.58 -15.13 2.99
C CYS A 96 -2.71 -16.07 1.79
N ASN A 97 -3.52 -15.67 0.81
CA ASN A 97 -3.76 -16.39 -0.44
C ASN A 97 -3.27 -15.62 -1.68
N VAL A 98 -2.58 -14.49 -1.50
CA VAL A 98 -2.15 -13.63 -2.63
C VAL A 98 -0.74 -13.96 -3.11
N HIS A 99 0.11 -14.55 -2.27
CA HIS A 99 1.46 -14.92 -2.69
C HIS A 99 1.42 -16.23 -3.47
N VAL A 100 2.06 -16.26 -4.64
CA VAL A 100 2.08 -17.40 -5.55
C VAL A 100 3.50 -17.67 -6.06
N LYS A 101 3.85 -18.94 -6.25
CA LYS A 101 5.07 -19.33 -6.96
C LYS A 101 4.82 -19.27 -8.46
N VAL A 102 5.75 -18.70 -9.19
CA VAL A 102 5.71 -18.59 -10.66
C VAL A 102 7.08 -18.94 -11.21
N GLU A 103 7.09 -19.74 -12.27
CA GLU A 103 8.29 -20.02 -13.05
C GLU A 103 8.61 -18.83 -13.96
N VAL A 104 9.85 -18.37 -13.87
CA VAL A 104 10.37 -17.21 -14.60
C VAL A 104 11.54 -17.66 -15.47
N CYS A 105 11.55 -17.18 -16.71
CA CYS A 105 12.69 -17.34 -17.60
C CYS A 105 13.75 -16.29 -17.24
N THR A 106 14.92 -16.70 -16.78
CA THR A 106 15.98 -15.78 -16.31
C THR A 106 16.54 -14.88 -17.42
N ALA A 107 16.50 -15.34 -18.68
CA ALA A 107 16.93 -14.54 -19.82
C ALA A 107 16.03 -13.32 -20.08
N SER A 108 14.71 -13.44 -19.88
CA SER A 108 13.75 -12.38 -20.18
C SER A 108 13.16 -11.71 -18.94
N ASN A 109 13.32 -12.32 -17.77
CA ASN A 109 12.60 -11.97 -16.52
C ASN A 109 11.07 -11.97 -16.67
N MET A 110 10.54 -12.75 -17.61
CA MET A 110 9.11 -12.93 -17.81
C MET A 110 8.69 -14.34 -17.40
N LYS A 111 7.36 -14.54 -17.23
CA LYS A 111 6.78 -15.87 -17.05
C LYS A 111 7.26 -16.80 -18.17
N VAL A 112 7.59 -18.05 -17.81
CA VAL A 112 8.09 -19.04 -18.77
C VAL A 112 7.15 -19.16 -19.97
N SER A 113 7.74 -19.17 -21.16
CA SER A 113 7.08 -19.52 -22.42
C SER A 113 7.66 -20.82 -22.95
N GLN A 114 7.00 -21.41 -23.95
CA GLN A 114 7.49 -22.62 -24.64
C GLN A 114 8.88 -22.47 -25.29
N TYR A 115 9.37 -21.23 -25.44
CA TYR A 115 10.67 -20.94 -26.03
C TYR A 115 11.79 -20.72 -24.99
N CYS A 116 11.47 -20.76 -23.68
CA CYS A 116 12.50 -20.62 -22.66
C CYS A 116 13.31 -21.93 -22.52
N PRO A 117 14.64 -21.92 -22.69
CA PRO A 117 15.48 -23.08 -22.43
C PRO A 117 15.32 -23.55 -20.98
N GLY A 118 15.20 -24.86 -20.75
CA GLY A 118 14.93 -25.42 -19.42
C GLY A 118 15.98 -25.08 -18.35
N ASN A 119 17.24 -24.89 -18.75
CA ASN A 119 18.33 -24.49 -17.85
C ASN A 119 18.24 -23.01 -17.40
N LEU A 120 17.28 -22.25 -17.92
CA LEU A 120 17.04 -20.84 -17.59
C LEU A 120 15.71 -20.62 -16.85
N ILE A 121 15.10 -21.69 -16.34
CA ILE A 121 13.86 -21.62 -15.57
C ILE A 121 14.18 -21.56 -14.07
N GLU A 122 13.65 -20.54 -13.40
CA GLU A 122 13.72 -20.37 -11.94
C GLU A 122 12.33 -20.16 -11.34
N GLU A 123 12.08 -20.74 -10.16
CA GLU A 123 10.89 -20.40 -9.37
C GLU A 123 11.12 -19.11 -8.59
N ARG A 124 10.15 -18.18 -8.65
CA ARG A 124 10.11 -16.99 -7.81
C ARG A 124 8.72 -16.77 -7.23
N VAL A 125 8.65 -16.11 -6.07
CA VAL A 125 7.38 -15.76 -5.44
C VAL A 125 6.95 -14.36 -5.85
N PHE A 126 5.70 -14.24 -6.27
CA PHE A 126 5.03 -12.99 -6.64
C PHE A 126 3.72 -12.85 -5.86
N ILE A 127 3.02 -11.72 -6.09
CA ILE A 127 1.66 -11.52 -5.62
C ILE A 127 0.66 -11.51 -6.78
N MET A 128 -0.51 -12.09 -6.56
CA MET A 128 -1.68 -11.96 -7.41
C MET A 128 -2.66 -10.99 -6.74
N ARG A 129 -3.03 -9.92 -7.45
CA ARG A 129 -3.93 -8.87 -6.93
C ARG A 129 -5.36 -9.11 -7.41
N GLU A 130 -6.33 -8.71 -6.59
CA GLU A 130 -7.73 -8.59 -7.00
C GLU A 130 -8.18 -7.14 -6.80
N PRO A 131 -8.55 -6.42 -7.89
CA PRO A 131 -8.47 -6.84 -9.29
C PRO A 131 -7.01 -7.02 -9.76
N LEU A 132 -6.83 -7.77 -10.86
CA LEU A 132 -5.53 -7.94 -11.49
C LEU A 132 -4.94 -6.58 -11.86
N TYR A 133 -3.62 -6.49 -11.82
CA TYR A 133 -2.92 -5.28 -12.22
C TYR A 133 -3.10 -5.03 -13.71
N ASP A 134 -3.71 -3.90 -14.05
CA ASP A 134 -3.85 -3.41 -15.41
C ASP A 134 -2.76 -2.36 -15.69
N PRO A 135 -1.75 -2.68 -16.52
CA PRO A 135 -0.68 -1.75 -16.85
C PRO A 135 -1.17 -0.57 -17.69
N GLU A 136 -2.34 -0.66 -18.32
CA GLU A 136 -2.84 0.35 -19.24
C GLU A 136 -3.71 1.41 -18.58
N ILE A 137 -4.12 1.22 -17.32
CA ILE A 137 -5.05 2.09 -16.60
C ILE A 137 -4.59 3.56 -16.52
N LYS A 138 -3.29 3.82 -16.60
CA LYS A 138 -2.70 5.17 -16.57
C LYS A 138 -2.33 5.71 -17.96
N THR A 139 -2.62 4.98 -19.03
CA THR A 139 -2.32 5.41 -20.39
C THR A 139 -3.39 6.39 -20.88
N SER A 140 -3.01 7.34 -21.75
CA SER A 140 -3.92 8.36 -22.26
C SER A 140 -5.13 7.79 -23.03
N ASN A 141 -5.00 6.56 -23.55
CA ASN A 141 -6.00 5.93 -24.41
C ASN A 141 -6.74 4.78 -23.70
N TYR A 142 -6.66 4.70 -22.36
CA TYR A 142 -7.23 3.59 -21.59
C TYR A 142 -8.70 3.32 -21.92
N GLU A 143 -9.55 4.35 -21.88
CA GLU A 143 -10.99 4.21 -22.15
C GLU A 143 -11.28 3.72 -23.57
N ALA A 144 -10.52 4.20 -24.56
CA ALA A 144 -10.67 3.76 -25.94
C ALA A 144 -10.27 2.28 -26.12
N LYS A 145 -9.20 1.84 -25.47
CA LYS A 145 -8.76 0.43 -25.51
C LYS A 145 -9.74 -0.50 -24.81
N LYS A 146 -10.25 -0.07 -23.65
CA LYS A 146 -11.25 -0.81 -22.88
C LYS A 146 -12.54 -0.99 -23.68
N LEU A 147 -13.04 0.08 -24.32
CA LEU A 147 -14.22 0.01 -25.19
C LEU A 147 -13.99 -0.92 -26.39
N TYR A 148 -12.82 -0.85 -27.01
CA TYR A 148 -12.49 -1.72 -28.15
C TYR A 148 -12.50 -3.20 -27.75
N GLN A 149 -11.91 -3.55 -26.60
CA GLN A 149 -11.93 -4.94 -26.09
C GLN A 149 -13.35 -5.43 -25.82
N GLN A 150 -14.18 -4.60 -25.17
CA GLN A 150 -15.57 -4.96 -24.89
C GLN A 150 -16.37 -5.24 -26.17
N VAL A 151 -16.21 -4.43 -27.21
CA VAL A 151 -16.87 -4.65 -28.52
C VAL A 151 -16.42 -5.95 -29.20
N GLN A 152 -15.18 -6.41 -28.97
CA GLN A 152 -14.70 -7.70 -29.51
C GLN A 152 -15.25 -8.89 -28.73
N GLU A 153 -15.44 -8.76 -27.41
CA GLU A 153 -16.00 -9.81 -26.56
C GLU A 153 -17.52 -9.99 -26.76
N ASP A 154 -18.23 -8.90 -27.08
CA ASP A 154 -19.67 -8.90 -27.36
C ASP A 154 -20.04 -9.40 -28.77
N ARG A 155 -19.05 -9.75 -29.60
CA ARG A 155 -19.22 -10.25 -30.98
C ARG A 155 -19.16 -11.77 -31.07
#